data_AF-A0A537XX72-F1
#
_entry.id   AF-A0A537XX72-F1
#
_cell.length_a   1.000
_cell.length_b   1.000
_cell.length_c   1.000
_cell.angle_alpha   90.00
_cell.angle_beta   90.00
_cell.angle_gamma   90.00
#
_symmetry.space_group_name_H-M   'P 1'
#
loop_
_entity.id
_entity.type
_entity.pdbx_description
1 polymer ?
#
loop_
_entity_poly.entity_id
_entity_poly.type
_entity_poly.pdbx_seq_one_letter_code
_entity_poly.pdbx_strand_id
1 'polypeptide(L)' 'MTSLEIARRLVISARTVETHLQRAYAKLGVASRADLAAVLSLPRKPAGIVAPPST' A
#
# COMPACT_ATOMS: atom_id res chain seq x y z
N MET A 1 -1.79 -13.09 -4.19
CA MET A 1 -1.19 -12.61 -5.45
C MET A 1 0.33 -12.62 -5.32
N THR A 2 1.06 -13.28 -6.22
CA THR A 2 2.53 -13.42 -6.16
C THR A 2 3.24 -12.24 -6.82
N SER A 3 4.55 -12.06 -6.57
CA SER A 3 5.36 -11.01 -7.22
C SER A 3 5.42 -11.19 -8.74
N LEU A 4 5.42 -12.43 -9.23
CA LEU A 4 5.38 -12.75 -10.67
C LEU A 4 4.08 -12.28 -11.33
N GLU A 5 2.95 -12.50 -10.66
CA GLU A 5 1.64 -12.06 -11.15
C GLU A 5 1.52 -10.53 -11.17
N ILE A 6 2.15 -9.84 -10.20
CA ILE A 6 2.21 -8.37 -10.18
C ILE A 6 3.09 -7.87 -11.33
N ALA A 7 4.25 -8.50 -11.53
CA ALA A 7 5.18 -8.22 -12.61
C ALA A 7 4.50 -8.32 -13.98
N ARG A 8 3.75 -9.39 -14.23
CA ARG A 8 3.00 -9.57 -15.48
C ARG A 8 1.95 -8.48 -15.71
N ARG A 9 1.16 -8.13 -14.69
CA ARG A 9 0.10 -7.11 -14.82
C ARG A 9 0.65 -5.70 -15.04
N LEU A 10 1.82 -5.41 -14.47
CA LEU A 10 2.48 -4.10 -14.58
C LEU A 10 3.55 -4.05 -15.68
N VAL A 11 3.78 -5.16 -16.40
CA VAL A 11 4.80 -5.30 -17.46
C VAL A 11 6.21 -4.91 -16.96
N ILE A 12 6.58 -5.40 -15.77
CA ILE A 12 7.89 -5.18 -15.14
C ILE A 12 8.48 -6.49 -14.63
N SER A 13 9.77 -6.50 -14.30
CA SER A 13 10.44 -7.67 -13.70
C SER A 13 9.98 -7.92 -12.26
N ALA A 14 9.96 -9.20 -11.85
CA ALA A 14 9.68 -9.59 -10.47
C ALA A 14 10.64 -8.91 -9.48
N ARG A 15 11.92 -8.75 -9.84
CA ARG A 15 12.92 -8.02 -9.05
C ARG A 15 12.55 -6.57 -8.80
N THR A 16 11.94 -5.92 -9.79
CA THR A 16 11.45 -4.53 -9.68
C THR A 16 10.28 -4.47 -8.70
N VAL A 17 9.36 -5.44 -8.77
CA VAL A 17 8.26 -5.58 -7.80
C VAL A 17 8.79 -5.73 -6.37
N GLU A 18 9.77 -6.60 -6.14
CA GLU A 18 10.39 -6.78 -4.82
C GLU A 18 11.03 -5.48 -4.30
N THR A 19 11.73 -4.76 -5.19
CA THR A 19 12.32 -3.46 -4.86
C THR A 19 11.25 -2.43 -4.46
N HIS A 20 10.15 -2.38 -5.21
CA HIS A 20 9.02 -1.50 -4.87
C HIS A 20 8.39 -1.89 -3.53
N LEU A 21 8.20 -3.18 -3.27
CA LEU A 21 7.67 -3.67 -2.00
C LEU A 21 8.60 -3.31 -0.84
N GLN A 22 9.91 -3.53 -0.94
CA GLN A 22 10.85 -3.13 0.11
C GLN A 22 10.80 -1.63 0.41
N ARG A 23 10.74 -0.78 -0.61
CA ARG A 23 10.63 0.67 -0.42
C ARG A 23 9.30 1.05 0.22
N ALA A 24 8.20 0.41 -0.17
CA ALA A 24 6.89 0.61 0.45
C ALA A 24 6.91 0.18 1.92
N TYR A 25 7.49 -0.98 2.20
CA TYR A 25 7.66 -1.52 3.54
C TYR A 25 8.43 -0.58 4.45
N ALA A 26 9.59 -0.09 3.99
CA ALA A 26 10.39 0.88 4.73
C ALA A 26 9.62 2.19 5.00
N LYS A 27 8.87 2.69 4.02
CA LYS A 27 8.07 3.92 4.18
C LYS A 27 6.90 3.76 5.15
N LEU A 28 6.34 2.56 5.22
CA LEU A 28 5.19 2.26 6.06
C LEU A 28 5.59 1.67 7.42
N GLY A 29 6.89 1.44 7.64
CA GLY A 29 7.42 0.84 8.87
C GLY A 29 7.05 -0.63 9.06
N VAL A 30 6.69 -1.34 7.97
CA VAL A 30 6.24 -2.74 8.01
C VAL A 30 7.34 -3.69 7.58
N ALA A 31 7.39 -4.89 8.15
CA ALA A 31 8.45 -5.87 7.86
C ALA A 31 8.04 -6.92 6.81
N SER A 32 6.75 -7.00 6.47
CA SER A 32 6.20 -8.12 5.69
C SER A 32 4.95 -7.75 4.92
N ARG A 33 4.62 -8.58 3.93
CA ARG A 33 3.39 -8.41 3.13
C ARG A 33 2.11 -8.57 3.95
N ALA A 34 2.13 -9.46 4.94
CA ALA A 34 1.02 -9.65 5.86
C ALA A 34 0.80 -8.41 6.74
N ASP A 35 1.89 -7.83 7.24
CA ASP A 35 1.88 -6.61 8.03
C ASP A 35 1.40 -5.40 7.20
N LEU A 36 1.86 -5.30 5.94
CA LEU A 36 1.30 -4.33 4.98
C LEU A 36 -0.21 -4.49 4.81
N ALA A 37 -0.71 -5.72 4.70
CA ALA A 37 -2.15 -5.96 4.55
C ALA A 37 -2.93 -5.52 5.80
N ALA A 38 -2.39 -5.72 7.00
CA ALA A 38 -2.99 -5.24 8.25
C ALA A 38 -3.07 -3.71 8.26
N VAL A 39 -1.99 -3.01 7.89
CA VAL A 39 -1.95 -1.54 7.83
C VAL A 39 -2.95 -0.98 6.80
N LEU A 40 -3.06 -1.61 5.63
CA LEU A 40 -4.00 -1.18 4.59
C LEU A 40 -5.46 -1.53 4.90
N SER A 41 -5.71 -2.48 5.80
CA SER A 41 -7.06 -2.87 6.23
C SER A 41 -7.61 -1.96 7.33
N LEU A 42 -6.78 -1.09 7.91
CA LEU A 42 -7.26 -0.07 8.83
C LEU A 42 -8.23 0.86 8.08
N PRO A 43 -9.44 1.10 8.60
CA PRO A 43 -10.34 2.06 7.99
C PRO A 43 -9.61 3.39 7.90
N ARG A 44 -9.46 3.91 6.68
CA ARG A 44 -8.90 5.23 6.48
C ARG A 44 -9.78 6.17 7.30
N LYS A 45 -9.23 6.77 8.36
CA LYS A 45 -9.94 7.81 9.10
C LYS A 45 -10.49 8.76 8.04
N PRO A 46 -11.82 8.94 7.92
CA PRO A 46 -12.33 9.87 6.95
C PRO A 46 -11.70 11.20 7.32
N ALA A 47 -10.82 11.69 6.44
CA ALA A 47 -10.30 13.05 6.53
C ALA A 47 -11.56 13.90 6.59
N GLY A 48 -11.79 14.53 7.74
CA GLY A 48 -13.10 15.06 8.10
C GLY A 48 -13.71 15.76 6.91
N ILE A 49 -14.94 15.37 6.57
CA ILE A 49 -15.82 16.27 5.84
C ILE A 49 -15.74 17.57 6.63
N VAL A 50 -15.03 18.54 6.06
CA VAL A 50 -15.07 19.91 6.55
C VAL A 50 -16.52 20.29 6.37
N ALA A 51 -17.26 20.32 7.49
CA ALA A 51 -18.62 20.78 7.48
C ALA A 51 -18.60 22.21 6.92
N PRO A 52 -19.44 22.55 5.92
CA PRO A 52 -19.56 23.93 5.51
C PRO A 52 -19.95 24.76 6.73
N PRO A 53 -19.40 25.98 6.92
CA PRO A 53 -19.82 26.84 8.00
C PRO A 53 -21.32 27.08 7.86
N SER A 54 -22.07 26.63 8.87
CA SER A 54 -23.47 27.01 9.02
C SER A 54 -23.49 28.42 9.61
N THR A 55 -24.18 29.31 8.91
CA THR A 55 -24.48 30.73 9.23
C THR A 55 -23.49 31.74 8.68
#